data_AF-A0A6B9FUT2-F1
#
_entry.id   AF-A0A6B9FUT2-F1
#
_cell.length_a   1.000
_cell.length_b   1.000
_cell.length_c   1.000
_cell.angle_alpha   90.00
_cell.angle_beta   90.00
_cell.angle_gamma   90.00
#
_symmetry.space_group_name_H-M   'P 1'
#
loop_
_entity.id
_entity.type
_entity.pdbx_description
1 polymer ?
#
loop_
_entity_poly.entity_id
_entity_poly.type
_entity_poly.pdbx_seq_one_letter_code
_entity_poly.pdbx_strand_id
1 'polypeptide(L)'
;MTERDIVERLHGLCLLADRLRAPSHRHTQEDYVADRDEIRDHARRFYRDLTGNWPGHEADAAGPERRARPAVPTAVLRHRERTKAARAARA
;
A
#
# COMPACT_ATOMS: atom_id res chain seq x y z
N MET A 1 -9.55 -24.58 13.11
CA MET A 1 -10.53 -23.48 12.98
C MET A 1 -11.72 -24.02 12.21
N THR A 2 -12.93 -23.84 12.72
CA THR A 2 -14.14 -24.35 12.07
C THR A 2 -14.65 -23.37 11.02
N GLU A 3 -15.52 -23.82 10.11
CA GLU A 3 -16.16 -22.95 9.10
C GLU A 3 -16.90 -21.77 9.75
N ARG A 4 -17.57 -22.02 10.88
CA ARG A 4 -18.25 -20.98 11.66
C ARG A 4 -17.27 -19.92 12.16
N ASP A 5 -16.12 -20.33 12.70
CA ASP A 5 -15.08 -19.40 13.16
C ASP A 5 -14.53 -18.54 12.02
N ILE A 6 -14.45 -19.11 10.81
CA ILE A 6 -13.99 -18.40 9.61
C ILE A 6 -15.00 -17.31 9.22
N VAL A 7 -16.29 -17.65 9.20
CA VAL A 7 -17.37 -16.71 8.85
C VAL A 7 -17.46 -15.57 9.87
N GLU A 8 -17.43 -15.88 11.17
CA GLU A 8 -17.43 -14.87 12.23
C GLU A 8 -16.16 -13.98 12.14
N ARG A 9 -15.01 -14.62 11.90
CA ARG A 9 -13.71 -14.04 11.51
C ARG A 9 -13.84 -12.94 10.46
N LEU A 10 -14.35 -13.37 9.31
CA LEU A 10 -14.46 -12.57 8.09
C LEU A 10 -15.48 -11.44 8.26
N HIS A 11 -16.62 -11.72 8.90
CA HIS A 11 -17.64 -10.72 9.19
C HIS A 11 -17.08 -9.58 10.06
N GLY A 12 -16.28 -9.91 11.09
CA GLY A 12 -15.59 -8.91 11.90
C GLY A 12 -14.65 -8.01 11.07
N LEU A 13 -13.91 -8.58 10.11
CA LEU A 13 -13.06 -7.81 9.20
C LEU A 13 -13.87 -6.87 8.30
N CYS A 14 -15.02 -7.31 7.79
CA CYS A 14 -15.91 -6.45 7.00
C CYS A 14 -16.40 -5.24 7.80
N LEU A 15 -16.80 -5.44 9.06
CA LEU A 15 -17.24 -4.35 9.94
C LEU A 15 -16.13 -3.34 10.24
N LEU A 16 -14.89 -3.81 10.39
CA LEU A 16 -13.73 -2.92 10.54
C LEU A 16 -13.48 -2.12 9.24
N ALA A 17 -13.54 -2.78 8.09
CA ALA A 17 -13.36 -2.14 6.79
C ALA A 17 -14.43 -1.07 6.50
N ASP A 18 -15.66 -1.26 6.98
CA ASP A 18 -16.74 -0.29 6.86
C ASP A 18 -16.44 1.04 7.57
N ARG A 19 -15.56 1.05 8.60
CA ARG A 19 -15.10 2.30 9.24
C ARG A 19 -14.41 3.22 8.24
N LEU A 20 -13.64 2.66 7.32
CA LEU A 20 -12.94 3.41 6.26
C LEU A 20 -13.90 3.96 5.19
N ARG A 21 -15.12 3.43 5.10
CA ARG A 21 -16.12 3.82 4.08
C ARG A 21 -16.88 5.09 4.45
N ALA A 22 -16.98 5.42 5.74
CA ALA A 22 -17.68 6.60 6.23
C ALA A 22 -16.70 7.64 6.78
N PRO A 23 -16.01 8.42 5.92
CA PRO A 23 -15.20 9.53 6.39
C PRO A 23 -16.11 10.55 7.05
N SER A 24 -16.17 10.51 8.38
CA SER A 24 -16.75 11.59 9.16
C SER A 24 -15.90 12.84 8.92
N HIS A 25 -16.51 14.01 8.85
CA HIS A 25 -15.82 15.31 8.84
C HIS A 25 -14.83 15.51 10.02
N ARG A 26 -14.89 14.66 11.05
CA ARG A 26 -13.95 14.61 12.19
C ARG A 26 -12.89 13.52 12.08
N HIS A 27 -12.95 12.68 11.05
CA HIS A 27 -12.02 11.59 10.84
C HIS A 27 -10.76 12.14 10.18
N THR A 28 -9.70 12.24 10.97
CA THR A 28 -8.44 12.81 10.52
C THR A 28 -7.67 11.81 9.66
N GLN A 29 -6.63 12.30 8.97
CA GLN A 29 -5.71 11.42 8.25
C GLN A 29 -5.00 10.43 9.20
N GLU A 30 -4.75 10.82 10.44
CA GLU A 30 -4.12 9.97 11.46
C GLU A 30 -5.06 8.82 11.86
N ASP A 31 -6.35 9.12 12.07
CA ASP A 31 -7.37 8.11 12.36
C ASP A 31 -7.49 7.10 11.21
N TYR A 32 -7.46 7.58 9.97
CA TYR A 32 -7.50 6.72 8.79
C TYR A 32 -6.29 5.76 8.72
N VAL A 33 -5.09 6.26 9.03
CA VAL A 33 -3.88 5.44 9.05
C VAL A 33 -3.95 4.39 10.16
N ALA A 34 -4.42 4.78 11.35
CA ALA A 34 -4.61 3.88 12.47
C ALA A 34 -5.62 2.76 12.15
N ASP A 35 -6.80 3.11 11.66
CA ASP A 35 -7.85 2.15 11.27
C ASP A 35 -7.35 1.20 10.16
N ARG A 36 -6.64 1.74 9.16
CA ARG A 36 -6.06 0.93 8.07
C ARG A 36 -5.04 -0.08 8.60
N ASP A 37 -4.17 0.33 9.52
CA ASP A 37 -3.13 -0.53 10.06
C ASP A 37 -3.73 -1.60 11.01
N GLU A 38 -4.78 -1.25 11.79
CA GLU A 38 -5.58 -2.21 12.55
C GLU A 38 -6.18 -3.29 11.62
N ILE A 39 -6.90 -2.88 10.58
CA ILE A 39 -7.52 -3.80 9.61
C ILE A 39 -6.47 -4.72 8.98
N ARG A 40 -5.32 -4.16 8.61
CA ARG A 40 -4.22 -4.92 8.00
C ARG A 40 -3.68 -5.99 8.94
N ASP A 41 -3.47 -5.65 10.21
CA ASP A 41 -2.96 -6.58 11.21
C ASP A 41 -3.95 -7.71 11.51
N HIS A 42 -5.25 -7.37 11.64
CA HIS A 42 -6.30 -8.37 11.80
C HIS A 42 -6.39 -9.32 10.61
N ALA A 43 -6.32 -8.79 9.38
CA ALA A 43 -6.32 -9.59 8.16
C ALA A 43 -5.09 -10.51 8.05
N ARG A 44 -3.90 -10.03 8.44
CA ARG A 44 -2.67 -10.81 8.43
C ARG A 44 -2.73 -11.98 9.40
N ARG A 45 -3.22 -11.74 10.63
CA ARG A 45 -3.40 -12.80 11.63
C ARG A 45 -4.44 -13.81 11.16
N PHE A 46 -5.55 -13.36 10.59
CA PHE A 46 -6.57 -14.25 10.05
C PHE A 46 -6.03 -15.13 8.90
N TYR A 47 -5.28 -14.55 7.98
CA TYR A 47 -4.60 -15.32 6.92
C TYR A 47 -3.64 -16.36 7.49
N ARG A 48 -2.84 -16.00 8.50
CA ARG A 48 -1.94 -16.94 9.19
C ARG A 48 -2.70 -18.07 9.85
N ASP A 49 -3.78 -17.78 10.54
CA ASP A 49 -4.58 -18.80 11.22
C ASP A 49 -5.27 -19.75 10.23
N LEU A 50 -5.61 -19.26 9.04
CA LEU A 50 -6.17 -20.05 7.94
C LEU A 50 -5.14 -20.94 7.24
N THR A 51 -3.98 -20.38 6.92
CA THR A 51 -3.02 -21.00 6.00
C THR A 51 -1.77 -21.55 6.68
N GLY A 52 -1.56 -21.23 7.95
CA GLY A 52 -0.31 -21.50 8.68
C GLY A 52 0.84 -20.57 8.29
N ASN A 53 0.68 -19.72 7.25
CA ASN A 53 1.75 -18.92 6.67
C ASN A 53 1.51 -17.43 6.89
N TRP A 54 2.59 -16.65 6.99
CA TRP A 54 2.46 -15.20 6.96
C TRP A 54 2.26 -14.72 5.51
N PRO A 55 1.33 -13.79 5.27
CA PRO A 55 1.14 -13.22 3.94
C PRO A 55 2.35 -12.33 3.62
N GLY A 56 3.24 -12.84 2.77
CA GLY A 56 4.47 -12.16 2.36
C GLY A 56 5.72 -13.02 2.24
N HIS A 57 5.75 -14.27 2.75
CA HIS A 57 7.02 -15.03 2.72
C HIS A 57 7.41 -15.55 1.31
N GLU A 58 6.46 -15.68 0.38
CA GLU A 58 6.76 -15.92 -1.05
C GLU A 58 6.84 -14.63 -1.88
N ALA A 59 6.20 -13.55 -1.41
CA ALA A 59 6.17 -12.27 -2.13
C ALA A 59 7.38 -11.36 -1.80
N ASP A 60 8.18 -11.66 -0.79
CA ASP A 60 9.43 -10.92 -0.55
C ASP A 60 10.56 -11.27 -1.56
N ALA A 61 10.36 -12.28 -2.43
CA ALA A 61 11.18 -12.44 -3.63
C ALA A 61 10.79 -11.45 -4.76
N ALA A 62 9.58 -10.89 -4.70
CA ALA A 62 9.04 -9.93 -5.64
C ALA A 62 8.30 -8.85 -4.87
N GLY A 63 9.05 -7.99 -4.17
CA GLY A 63 8.51 -6.75 -3.61
C GLY A 63 7.63 -6.05 -4.65
N PRO A 64 6.58 -5.31 -4.23
CA PRO A 64 5.53 -4.83 -5.13
C PRO A 64 6.16 -4.26 -6.38
N GLU A 65 5.85 -4.82 -7.56
CA GLU A 65 6.43 -4.38 -8.83
C GLU A 65 6.40 -2.86 -8.81
N ARG A 66 7.57 -2.23 -8.63
CA ARG A 66 7.65 -0.78 -8.60
C ARG A 66 7.05 -0.37 -9.92
N ARG A 67 5.86 0.25 -9.90
CA ARG A 67 5.19 0.77 -11.10
C ARG A 67 6.27 1.32 -11.98
N ALA A 68 6.45 0.72 -13.16
CA ALA A 68 7.52 1.08 -14.07
C ALA A 68 7.51 2.61 -14.17
N ARG A 69 8.60 3.25 -13.73
CA ARG A 69 8.69 4.71 -13.82
C ARG A 69 8.43 5.04 -15.28
N PRO A 70 7.44 5.91 -15.60
CA PRO A 70 7.16 6.24 -16.99
C PRO A 70 8.46 6.73 -17.62
N ALA A 71 8.77 6.22 -18.81
CA ALA A 71 9.98 6.60 -19.52
C ALA A 71 10.00 8.12 -19.62
N VAL A 72 11.07 8.75 -19.12
CA VAL A 72 11.22 10.20 -19.18
C VAL A 72 11.25 10.58 -20.67
N PRO A 73 10.33 11.43 -21.16
CA PRO A 73 10.32 11.80 -22.56
C PRO A 73 11.67 12.38 -22.99
N THR A 74 12.16 11.97 -24.16
CA THR A 74 13.49 12.37 -24.67
C THR A 74 13.66 13.89 -24.74
N ALA A 75 12.57 14.63 -24.93
CA ALA A 75 12.55 16.09 -24.87
C ALA A 75 13.00 16.66 -23.51
N VAL A 76 12.57 16.03 -22.41
CA VAL A 76 12.94 16.44 -21.04
C VAL A 76 14.41 16.15 -20.76
N LEU A 77 14.93 15.02 -21.26
CA LEU A 77 16.35 14.68 -21.15
C LEU A 77 17.22 15.69 -21.91
N ARG A 78 16.87 16.00 -23.16
CA ARG A 78 17.58 17.01 -23.98
C ARG A 78 17.53 18.40 -23.35
N HIS A 79 16.41 18.79 -22.73
CA HIS A 79 16.31 20.08 -22.05
C HIS A 79 17.23 20.14 -20.81
N ARG A 80 17.32 19.05 -20.04
CA ARG A 80 18.25 18.94 -18.90
C ARG A 80 19.72 19.02 -19.34
N GLU A 81 20.08 18.38 -20.44
CA GLU A 81 21.45 18.47 -20.99
C GLU A 81 21.79 19.90 -21.43
N ARG A 82 20.88 20.56 -22.15
CA ARG A 82 21.07 21.96 -22.58
C ARG A 82 21.23 22.91 -21.40
N THR A 83 20.40 22.77 -20.38
CA THR A 83 20.47 23.62 -19.18
C THR A 83 21.72 23.35 -18.35
N LYS A 84 22.19 22.10 -18.27
CA LYS A 84 23.47 21.76 -17.63
C LYS A 84 24.65 22.37 -18.38
N ALA A 85 24.69 22.24 -19.70
CA ALA A 85 25.75 22.82 -20.54
C ALA A 85 25.75 24.36 -20.47
N ALA A 86 24.59 25.00 -20.52
CA ALA A 86 24.47 26.45 -20.40
C ALA A 86 24.93 26.99 -19.03
N ARG A 87 24.72 26.22 -17.95
CA ARG A 87 25.24 26.56 -16.62
C ARG A 87 26.75 26.38 -16.53
N ALA A 88 27.29 25.31 -17.12
CA ALA A 88 28.73 25.07 -17.16
C ALA A 88 29.48 26.11 -17.99
N ALA A 89 28.88 26.64 -19.06
CA ALA A 89 29.48 27.69 -19.89
C ALA A 89 29.39 29.11 -19.29
N ARG A 90 28.66 29.27 -18.18
CA ARG A 90 28.53 30.55 -17.44
C ARG A 90 29.40 30.60 -16.17
N ALA A 91 30.07 29.50 -15.83
CA ALA A 91 31.05 29.39 -14.76
C ALA A 91 32.46 29.50 -15.35
#